data_AF-A0AAW3GPY8-F1
#
_entry.id   AF-A0AAW3GPY8-F1
#
_cell.length_a   1.000
_cell.length_b   1.000
_cell.length_c   1.000
_cell.angle_alpha   90.00
_cell.angle_beta   90.00
_cell.angle_gamma   90.00
#
_symmetry.space_group_name_H-M   'P 1'
#
loop_
_entity.id
_entity.type
_entity.pdbx_description
1 polymer ?
#
loop_
_entity_poly.entity_id
_entity_poly.type
_entity_poly.pdbx_seq_one_letter_code
_entity_poly.pdbx_strand_id
1 'polypeptide(L)'
;MKKLVLASAAALVLAGAVVGTGEVRAQQPWRVPSWYLRSSSSRRYRPSQYAYLAQSSNHLTPDQKHLADRKKQAKEDIDTLTLADQQKYDFKKKIDSVRDYTVLSSILREAKMYSNTNERFLQKYKELYEKSVNDSNLRNRIDEIKKNVEYDAGYSAQQGINELKRLDNSLN
;
A
#
# COMPACT_ATOMS: atom_id res chain seq x y z
N MET A 1 35.44 35.26 32.05
CA MET A 1 34.82 34.52 30.93
C MET A 1 33.81 33.55 31.50
N LYS A 2 32.53 33.71 31.15
CA LYS A 2 31.42 32.85 31.61
C LYS A 2 31.44 31.55 30.82
N LYS A 3 31.53 30.39 31.49
CA LYS A 3 30.88 29.15 31.05
C LYS A 3 30.38 28.38 32.29
N LEU A 4 29.08 28.54 32.51
CA LEU A 4 28.17 27.59 33.17
C LEU A 4 28.29 26.22 32.44
N VAL A 5 27.97 25.05 32.97
CA VAL A 5 26.85 24.57 33.80
C VAL A 5 27.37 23.26 34.44
N LEU A 6 27.46 23.16 35.76
CA LEU A 6 26.48 22.58 36.68
C LEU A 6 26.03 21.13 36.36
N ALA A 7 26.20 20.30 37.39
CA ALA A 7 26.00 18.86 37.41
C ALA A 7 24.54 18.42 37.26
N SER A 8 24.35 17.16 36.87
CA SER A 8 23.48 16.30 37.67
C SER A 8 23.89 14.84 37.52
N ALA A 9 24.14 14.22 38.67
CA ALA A 9 24.41 12.81 38.86
C ALA A 9 23.23 12.21 39.62
N ALA A 10 22.74 11.04 39.17
CA ALA A 10 22.02 10.01 39.94
C ALA A 10 21.56 8.95 38.91
N ALA A 11 21.92 7.66 38.92
CA ALA A 11 22.08 6.63 39.95
C ALA A 11 20.96 5.56 39.82
N LEU A 12 21.38 4.31 40.03
CA LEU A 12 20.62 3.07 40.31
C LEU A 12 19.98 2.36 39.10
N VAL A 13 20.36 1.14 38.66
CA VAL A 13 20.68 -0.18 39.30
C VAL A 13 19.48 -1.15 39.32
N LEU A 14 19.72 -2.28 38.65
CA LEU A 14 19.24 -3.67 38.84
C LEU A 14 17.83 -4.16 38.43
N ALA A 15 17.94 -5.26 37.68
CA ALA A 15 17.24 -6.55 37.79
C ALA A 15 15.85 -6.72 37.16
N GLY A 16 15.79 -7.74 36.30
CA GLY A 16 14.57 -8.28 35.71
C GLY A 16 14.91 -9.31 34.65
N ALA A 17 15.51 -10.44 35.04
CA ALA A 17 15.56 -11.61 34.19
C ALA A 17 14.14 -12.18 34.07
N VAL A 18 13.58 -12.23 32.87
CA VAL A 18 12.52 -13.18 32.51
C VAL A 18 13.07 -14.05 31.39
N VAL A 19 13.30 -15.31 31.75
CA VAL A 19 13.47 -16.42 30.81
C VAL A 19 12.15 -16.61 30.10
N GLY A 20 12.14 -16.31 28.81
CA GLY A 20 11.07 -16.69 27.89
C GLY A 20 11.73 -17.02 26.57
N THR A 21 11.73 -18.29 26.21
CA THR A 21 12.00 -18.75 24.84
C THR A 21 10.96 -18.12 23.92
N GLY A 22 11.27 -16.93 23.44
CA GLY A 22 10.48 -16.20 22.47
C GLY A 22 11.47 -15.60 21.51
N GLU A 23 11.45 -16.11 20.28
CA GLU A 23 12.24 -15.62 19.17
C GLU A 23 12.36 -14.10 19.23
N VAL A 24 13.60 -13.60 19.22
CA VAL A 24 13.87 -12.20 18.97
C VAL A 24 13.34 -11.93 17.56
N ARG A 25 12.09 -11.50 17.45
CA ARG A 25 11.51 -11.05 16.20
C ARG A 25 12.19 -9.74 15.85
N ALA A 26 13.34 -9.87 15.20
CA ALA A 26 13.86 -8.82 14.35
C ALA A 26 12.69 -8.34 13.49
N GLN A 27 12.32 -7.06 13.64
CA GLN A 27 11.46 -6.38 12.69
C GLN A 27 12.20 -6.41 11.35
N GLN A 28 11.88 -7.43 10.55
CA GLN A 28 12.30 -7.53 9.17
C GLN A 28 11.50 -6.46 8.40
N PRO A 29 12.15 -5.45 7.80
CA PRO A 29 11.44 -4.37 7.08
C PRO A 29 10.78 -4.84 5.77
N TRP A 30 10.77 -6.14 5.48
CA TRP A 30 10.22 -6.71 4.26
C TRP A 30 9.40 -7.95 4.58
N ARG A 31 8.30 -7.76 5.30
CA ARG A 31 7.23 -8.76 5.30
C ARG A 31 6.52 -8.66 3.95
N VAL A 32 7.07 -9.38 2.97
CA VAL A 32 6.47 -9.57 1.64
C VAL A 32 5.02 -10.03 1.80
N PRO A 33 4.04 -9.37 1.17
CA PRO A 33 2.65 -9.80 1.28
C PRO A 33 2.44 -11.15 0.59
N SER A 34 1.46 -11.91 1.09
CA SER A 34 1.15 -13.33 0.78
C SER A 34 1.11 -13.71 -0.72
N TRP A 35 0.98 -12.76 -1.64
CA TRP A 35 0.97 -13.01 -3.08
C TRP A 35 2.33 -13.42 -3.68
N TYR A 36 3.43 -13.33 -2.93
CA TYR A 36 4.74 -13.89 -3.34
C TYR A 36 4.74 -15.43 -3.43
N LEU A 37 3.77 -16.12 -2.83
CA LEU A 37 3.71 -17.58 -2.77
C LEU A 37 2.73 -18.21 -3.76
N ARG A 38 2.08 -17.43 -4.63
CA ARG A 38 1.10 -17.95 -5.61
C ARG A 38 1.62 -17.85 -7.04
N SER A 39 2.76 -18.48 -7.31
CA SER A 39 3.25 -18.72 -8.67
C SER A 39 4.13 -19.97 -8.69
N SER A 40 3.62 -21.09 -8.19
CA SER A 40 4.26 -22.39 -8.39
C SER A 40 4.02 -22.88 -9.83
N SER A 41 4.83 -22.37 -10.75
CA SER A 41 5.18 -23.04 -11.99
C SER A 41 6.68 -22.86 -12.18
N SER A 42 7.40 -23.82 -11.63
CA SER A 42 8.85 -24.00 -11.64
C SER A 42 9.49 -23.70 -13.00
N ARG A 43 10.21 -22.57 -13.11
CA ARG A 43 11.34 -22.43 -14.03
C ARG A 43 12.51 -21.80 -13.29
N ARG A 44 13.63 -22.52 -13.35
CA ARG A 44 14.87 -22.35 -12.59
C ARG A 44 15.37 -20.91 -12.64
N TYR A 45 15.55 -20.33 -11.46
CA TYR A 45 16.23 -19.05 -11.26
C TYR A 45 17.73 -19.23 -11.57
N ARG A 46 18.18 -18.69 -12.71
CA ARG A 46 19.60 -18.39 -12.93
C ARG A 46 19.81 -16.92 -12.57
N PRO A 47 20.70 -16.57 -11.64
CA PRO A 47 21.00 -15.17 -11.37
C PRO A 47 21.85 -14.64 -12.53
N SER A 48 21.25 -13.89 -13.46
CA SER A 48 22.03 -13.15 -14.46
C SER A 48 22.52 -11.83 -13.84
N GLN A 49 23.82 -11.80 -13.61
CA GLN A 49 24.66 -10.66 -13.25
C GLN A 49 24.26 -9.36 -13.95
N TYR A 50 23.55 -8.41 -13.31
CA TYR A 50 23.63 -6.98 -13.65
C TYR A 50 23.14 -6.14 -12.47
N ALA A 51 24.01 -6.07 -11.45
CA ALA A 51 23.96 -5.06 -10.40
C ALA A 51 24.70 -3.79 -10.86
N TYR A 52 24.28 -3.20 -11.99
CA TYR A 52 24.71 -1.86 -12.44
C TYR A 52 23.53 -1.35 -13.28
N LEU A 53 22.79 -0.32 -12.91
CA LEU A 53 23.14 1.08 -13.09
C LEU A 53 22.35 1.92 -12.07
N ALA A 54 22.96 2.20 -10.92
CA ALA A 54 22.76 3.48 -10.28
C ALA A 54 23.71 4.46 -10.99
N GLN A 55 23.21 5.63 -11.39
CA GLN A 55 23.94 6.73 -12.06
C GLN A 55 24.28 6.50 -13.54
N SER A 56 23.40 6.98 -14.44
CA SER A 56 23.85 7.57 -15.69
C SER A 56 22.84 8.61 -16.16
N SER A 57 23.17 9.87 -15.87
CA SER A 57 22.53 11.06 -16.41
C SER A 57 23.05 11.31 -17.84
N ASN A 58 22.10 11.39 -18.79
CA ASN A 58 22.10 12.21 -20.01
C ASN A 58 22.14 11.59 -21.42
N HIS A 59 22.06 10.27 -21.63
CA HIS A 59 21.81 9.75 -22.99
C HIS A 59 20.87 8.54 -22.99
N LEU A 60 19.57 8.79 -23.16
CA LEU A 60 18.54 7.77 -23.42
C LEU A 60 18.45 7.51 -24.92
N THR A 61 18.35 6.24 -25.33
CA THR A 61 18.00 5.91 -26.72
C THR A 61 16.57 6.35 -27.05
N PRO A 62 16.18 6.55 -28.33
CA PRO A 62 14.81 6.94 -28.69
C PRO A 62 13.71 6.04 -28.09
N ASP A 63 13.94 4.72 -28.06
CA ASP A 63 13.02 3.75 -27.45
C ASP A 63 12.94 3.90 -25.92
N GLN A 64 14.07 4.18 -25.27
CA GLN A 64 14.12 4.45 -23.83
C GLN A 64 13.45 5.78 -23.46
N LYS A 65 13.60 6.80 -24.30
CA LYS A 65 12.93 8.10 -24.14
C LYS A 65 11.42 7.95 -24.25
N HIS A 66 10.95 7.22 -25.27
CA HIS A 66 9.53 6.93 -25.44
C HIS A 66 8.96 6.13 -24.25
N LEU A 67 9.69 5.17 -23.69
CA LEU A 67 9.26 4.47 -22.48
C LEU A 67 9.24 5.38 -21.24
N ALA A 68 10.22 6.27 -21.08
CA ALA A 68 10.27 7.22 -19.96
C ALA A 68 9.07 8.19 -19.98
N ASP A 69 8.75 8.76 -21.14
CA ASP A 69 7.60 9.64 -21.32
C ASP A 69 6.28 8.90 -21.04
N ARG A 70 6.16 7.66 -21.52
CA ARG A 70 5.00 6.79 -21.24
C ARG A 70 4.83 6.48 -19.76
N LYS A 71 5.93 6.20 -19.04
CA LYS A 71 5.89 6.00 -17.59
C LYS A 71 5.42 7.25 -16.86
N LYS A 72 5.88 8.43 -17.30
CA LYS A 72 5.42 9.70 -16.73
C LYS A 72 3.92 9.86 -16.92
N GLN A 73 3.43 9.71 -18.15
CA GLN A 73 1.99 9.76 -18.45
C GLN A 73 1.21 8.72 -17.62
N ALA A 74 1.70 7.48 -17.56
CA ALA A 74 1.04 6.44 -16.78
C ALA A 74 0.92 6.80 -15.29
N LYS A 75 1.91 7.47 -14.70
CA LYS A 75 1.84 7.93 -13.31
C LYS A 75 0.82 9.07 -13.14
N GLU A 76 0.71 9.97 -14.11
CA GLU A 76 -0.32 11.00 -14.14
C GLU A 76 -1.71 10.36 -14.26
N ASP A 77 -1.87 9.34 -15.11
CA ASP A 77 -3.11 8.58 -15.22
C ASP A 77 -3.49 7.92 -13.88
N ILE A 78 -2.51 7.33 -13.16
CA ILE A 78 -2.73 6.78 -11.80
C ILE A 78 -3.24 7.84 -10.83
N ASP A 79 -2.79 9.10 -10.94
CA ASP A 79 -3.23 10.18 -10.05
C ASP A 79 -4.71 10.53 -10.23
N THR A 80 -5.24 10.36 -11.44
CA THR A 80 -6.65 10.61 -11.76
C THR A 80 -7.60 9.51 -11.25
N LEU A 81 -7.07 8.34 -10.90
CA LEU A 81 -7.88 7.20 -10.46
C LEU A 81 -8.31 7.33 -9.00
N THR A 82 -9.46 6.73 -8.70
CA THR A 82 -10.03 6.58 -7.35
C THR A 82 -9.30 5.47 -6.59
N LEU A 83 -8.05 5.73 -6.23
CA LEU A 83 -7.18 4.80 -5.51
C LEU A 83 -6.82 5.37 -4.15
N ALA A 84 -6.69 4.50 -3.14
CA ALA A 84 -6.10 4.89 -1.87
C ALA A 84 -4.63 5.30 -2.07
N ASP A 85 -4.10 6.16 -1.20
CA ASP A 85 -2.74 6.71 -1.37
C ASP A 85 -1.67 5.61 -1.47
N GLN A 86 -1.80 4.57 -0.64
CA GLN A 86 -0.89 3.43 -0.69
C GLN A 86 -1.00 2.67 -2.03
N GLN A 87 -2.21 2.52 -2.57
CA GLN A 87 -2.40 1.87 -3.87
C GLN A 87 -1.77 2.72 -4.99
N LYS A 88 -1.95 4.04 -4.96
CA LYS A 88 -1.30 4.96 -5.91
C LYS A 88 0.22 4.82 -5.83
N TYR A 89 0.77 4.84 -4.64
CA TYR A 89 2.20 4.65 -4.41
C TYR A 89 2.70 3.31 -4.99
N ASP A 90 2.02 2.21 -4.70
CA ASP A 90 2.39 0.88 -5.17
C ASP A 90 2.33 0.76 -6.70
N PHE A 91 1.29 1.31 -7.35
CA PHE A 91 1.20 1.34 -8.81
C PHE A 91 2.27 2.21 -9.45
N LYS A 92 2.56 3.40 -8.90
CA LYS A 92 3.65 4.25 -9.39
C LYS A 92 5.00 3.57 -9.28
N LYS A 93 5.25 2.87 -8.17
CA LYS A 93 6.47 2.06 -7.97
C LYS A 93 6.56 0.90 -8.97
N LYS A 94 5.44 0.20 -9.25
CA LYS A 94 5.36 -0.81 -10.32
C LYS A 94 5.74 -0.18 -11.66
N ILE A 95 5.15 0.97 -12.03
CA ILE A 95 5.44 1.70 -13.28
C ILE A 95 6.92 2.07 -13.40
N ASP A 96 7.52 2.61 -12.34
CA ASP A 96 8.93 3.00 -12.36
C ASP A 96 9.86 1.81 -12.64
N SER A 97 9.49 0.61 -12.17
CA SER A 97 10.27 -0.63 -12.37
C SER A 97 10.15 -1.26 -13.77
N VAL A 98 9.18 -0.84 -14.59
CA VAL A 98 8.89 -1.46 -15.89
C VAL A 98 10.04 -1.29 -16.88
N ARG A 99 10.34 -2.32 -17.67
CA ARG A 99 11.30 -2.23 -18.81
C ARG A 99 10.65 -2.52 -20.17
N ASP A 100 9.38 -2.93 -20.17
CA ASP A 100 8.62 -3.39 -21.33
C ASP A 100 7.25 -2.70 -21.38
N TYR A 101 6.90 -2.20 -22.57
CA TYR A 101 5.62 -1.55 -22.82
C TYR A 101 4.39 -2.42 -22.46
N THR A 102 4.42 -3.72 -22.77
CA THR A 102 3.29 -4.63 -22.54
C THR A 102 2.95 -4.78 -21.06
N VAL A 103 3.98 -4.74 -20.20
CA VAL A 103 3.84 -4.77 -18.76
C VAL A 103 3.21 -3.47 -18.25
N LEU A 104 3.58 -2.32 -18.83
CA LEU A 104 3.00 -1.02 -18.47
C LEU A 104 1.48 -0.98 -18.69
N SER A 105 1.00 -1.44 -19.85
CA SER A 105 -0.43 -1.49 -20.15
C SER A 105 -1.21 -2.41 -19.20
N SER A 106 -0.60 -3.54 -18.80
CA SER A 106 -1.19 -4.48 -17.85
C SER A 106 -1.34 -3.87 -16.46
N ILE A 107 -0.33 -3.11 -16.00
CA ILE A 107 -0.37 -2.38 -14.73
C ILE A 107 -1.48 -1.32 -14.73
N LEU A 108 -1.61 -0.55 -15.81
CA LEU A 108 -2.68 0.46 -15.93
C LEU A 108 -4.07 -0.17 -15.94
N ARG A 109 -4.24 -1.31 -16.61
CA ARG A 109 -5.50 -2.06 -16.59
C ARG A 109 -5.84 -2.55 -15.18
N GLU A 110 -4.86 -3.09 -14.46
CA GLU A 110 -5.01 -3.51 -13.06
C GLU A 110 -5.44 -2.32 -12.18
N ALA A 111 -4.75 -1.18 -12.28
CA ALA A 111 -5.09 0.02 -11.51
C ALA A 111 -6.52 0.50 -11.75
N LYS A 112 -6.99 0.47 -13.02
CA LYS A 112 -8.40 0.79 -13.35
C LYS A 112 -9.38 -0.16 -12.69
N MET A 113 -9.09 -1.46 -12.60
CA MET A 113 -9.97 -2.41 -11.90
C MET A 113 -10.07 -2.11 -10.40
N TYR A 114 -8.95 -1.73 -9.77
CA TYR A 114 -8.95 -1.28 -8.37
C TYR A 114 -9.75 0.02 -8.21
N SER A 115 -9.55 1.01 -9.10
CA SER A 115 -10.33 2.26 -9.11
C SER A 115 -11.83 2.01 -9.16
N ASN A 116 -12.28 1.19 -10.12
CA ASN A 116 -13.68 0.86 -10.27
C ASN A 116 -14.25 0.16 -9.02
N THR A 117 -13.45 -0.66 -8.34
CA THR A 117 -13.88 -1.33 -7.10
C THR A 117 -14.00 -0.34 -5.95
N ASN A 118 -13.05 0.59 -5.82
CA ASN A 118 -13.09 1.65 -4.83
C ASN A 118 -14.27 2.60 -5.06
N GLU A 119 -14.58 2.95 -6.32
CA GLU A 119 -15.75 3.75 -6.68
C GLU A 119 -17.05 3.08 -6.25
N ARG A 120 -17.20 1.78 -6.52
CA ARG A 120 -18.35 0.99 -6.05
C ARG A 120 -18.44 0.94 -4.53
N PHE A 121 -17.30 0.86 -3.85
CA PHE A 121 -17.26 0.93 -2.39
C PHE A 121 -17.75 2.29 -1.89
N LEU A 122 -17.22 3.39 -2.41
CA LEU A 122 -17.62 4.75 -2.03
C LEU A 122 -19.10 5.01 -2.29
N GLN A 123 -19.63 4.50 -3.40
CA GLN A 123 -21.06 4.56 -3.69
C GLN A 123 -21.87 3.83 -2.62
N LYS A 124 -21.52 2.57 -2.30
CA LYS A 124 -22.24 1.79 -1.29
C LYS A 124 -22.12 2.40 0.11
N TYR A 125 -20.95 2.96 0.44
CA TYR A 125 -20.72 3.72 1.67
C TYR A 125 -21.70 4.89 1.76
N LYS A 126 -21.79 5.73 0.72
CA LYS A 126 -22.70 6.89 0.71
C LYS A 126 -24.16 6.47 0.88
N GLU A 127 -24.61 5.48 0.10
CA GLU A 127 -25.98 4.97 0.16
C GLU A 127 -26.35 4.51 1.58
N LEU A 128 -25.50 3.72 2.23
CA LEU A 128 -25.79 3.22 3.57
C LEU A 128 -25.64 4.30 4.64
N TYR A 129 -24.67 5.19 4.49
CA TYR A 129 -24.45 6.31 5.40
C TYR A 129 -25.65 7.26 5.44
N GLU A 130 -26.29 7.51 4.29
CA GLU A 130 -27.53 8.28 4.17
C GLU A 130 -28.73 7.57 4.82
N LYS A 131 -28.85 6.24 4.68
CA LYS A 131 -29.90 5.48 5.39
C LYS A 131 -29.70 5.50 6.91
N SER A 132 -28.46 5.55 7.37
CA SER A 132 -28.08 5.50 8.80
C SER A 132 -28.20 6.83 9.55
N VAL A 133 -28.88 7.85 9.00
CA VAL A 133 -28.92 9.22 9.58
C VAL A 133 -29.31 9.24 11.06
N ASN A 134 -30.23 8.36 11.48
CA ASN A 134 -30.74 8.30 12.86
C ASN A 134 -30.08 7.20 13.71
N ASP A 135 -29.12 6.45 13.18
CA ASP A 135 -28.41 5.39 13.90
C ASP A 135 -26.91 5.70 13.98
N SER A 136 -26.51 6.31 15.09
CA SER A 136 -25.12 6.70 15.34
C SER A 136 -24.17 5.50 15.42
N ASN A 137 -24.63 4.37 15.95
CA ASN A 137 -23.83 3.15 16.05
C ASN A 137 -23.55 2.58 14.65
N LEU A 138 -24.57 2.56 13.79
CA LEU A 138 -24.41 2.14 12.41
C LEU A 138 -23.46 3.09 11.64
N ARG A 139 -23.60 4.41 11.79
CA ARG A 139 -22.68 5.39 11.18
C ARG A 139 -21.22 5.15 11.57
N ASN A 140 -20.96 4.96 12.87
CA ASN A 140 -19.61 4.69 13.36
C ASN A 140 -19.01 3.44 12.70
N ARG A 141 -19.78 2.36 12.58
CA ARG A 141 -19.34 1.12 11.92
C ARG A 141 -19.06 1.32 10.42
N ILE A 142 -19.89 2.11 9.74
CA ILE A 142 -19.70 2.44 8.32
C ILE A 142 -18.41 3.26 8.12
N ASP A 143 -18.14 4.21 9.00
CA ASP A 143 -16.92 5.02 8.96
C ASP A 143 -15.66 4.21 9.30
N GLU A 144 -15.75 3.26 10.24
CA GLU A 144 -14.68 2.30 10.51
C GLU A 144 -14.34 1.47 9.28
N ILE A 145 -15.35 0.96 8.57
CA ILE A 145 -15.13 0.21 7.32
C ILE A 145 -14.42 1.10 6.28
N LYS A 146 -14.84 2.36 6.12
CA LYS A 146 -14.18 3.30 5.21
C LYS A 146 -12.72 3.54 5.58
N LYS A 147 -12.45 3.76 6.87
CA LYS A 147 -11.09 3.93 7.38
C LYS A 147 -10.23 2.69 7.09
N ASN A 148 -10.78 1.48 7.26
CA ASN A 148 -10.06 0.25 6.93
C ASN A 148 -9.73 0.17 5.44
N VAL A 149 -10.69 0.47 4.54
CA VAL A 149 -10.43 0.49 3.09
C VAL A 149 -9.36 1.53 2.68
N GLU A 150 -9.33 2.68 3.35
CA GLU A 150 -8.40 3.77 3.02
C GLU A 150 -6.98 3.54 3.56
N TYR A 151 -6.85 2.98 4.76
CA TYR A 151 -5.57 2.97 5.50
C TYR A 151 -5.04 1.58 5.84
N ASP A 152 -5.87 0.53 5.88
CA ASP A 152 -5.41 -0.83 6.13
C ASP A 152 -5.04 -1.53 4.81
N ALA A 153 -3.73 -1.71 4.59
CA ALA A 153 -3.22 -2.38 3.39
C ALA A 153 -3.71 -3.83 3.23
N GLY A 154 -4.18 -4.48 4.31
CA GLY A 154 -4.77 -5.81 4.29
C GLY A 154 -6.27 -5.83 3.98
N TYR A 155 -6.92 -4.66 3.92
CA TYR A 155 -8.37 -4.54 3.82
C TYR A 155 -8.77 -3.93 2.47
N SER A 156 -9.36 -4.76 1.60
CA SER A 156 -9.77 -4.34 0.27
C SER A 156 -11.13 -3.64 0.24
N ALA A 157 -11.34 -2.76 -0.74
CA ALA A 157 -12.65 -2.18 -1.04
C ALA A 157 -13.74 -3.24 -1.28
N GLN A 158 -13.41 -4.40 -1.85
CA GLN A 158 -14.38 -5.49 -2.03
C GLN A 158 -14.81 -6.13 -0.70
N GLN A 159 -13.90 -6.24 0.28
CA GLN A 159 -14.27 -6.64 1.65
C GLN A 159 -15.18 -5.60 2.27
N GLY A 160 -14.84 -4.31 2.14
CA GLY A 160 -15.69 -3.21 2.60
C GLY A 160 -17.10 -3.26 2.00
N ILE A 161 -17.22 -3.49 0.69
CA ILE A 161 -18.53 -3.66 0.03
C ILE A 161 -19.32 -4.81 0.65
N ASN A 162 -18.67 -5.95 0.91
CA ASN A 162 -19.34 -7.12 1.47
C ASN A 162 -19.82 -6.86 2.90
N GLU A 163 -19.04 -6.14 3.71
CA GLU A 163 -19.43 -5.75 5.07
C GLU A 163 -20.56 -4.72 5.08
N LEU A 164 -20.49 -3.69 4.24
CA LEU A 164 -21.58 -2.73 4.08
C LEU A 164 -22.88 -3.40 3.65
N LYS A 165 -22.82 -4.42 2.76
CA LYS A 165 -24.00 -5.21 2.40
C LYS A 165 -24.57 -6.02 3.58
N ARG A 166 -23.70 -6.58 4.43
CA ARG A 166 -24.15 -7.29 5.65
C ARG A 166 -24.84 -6.33 6.62
N LEU A 167 -24.32 -5.12 6.77
CA LEU A 167 -24.95 -4.08 7.57
C LEU A 167 -26.31 -3.65 7.01
N ASP A 168 -26.38 -3.36 5.71
CA ASP A 168 -27.64 -2.99 5.02
C ASP A 168 -28.71 -4.09 5.17
N ASN A 169 -28.31 -5.37 5.04
CA ASN A 169 -29.21 -6.49 5.23
C ASN A 169 -29.66 -6.67 6.69
N SER A 170 -28.92 -6.18 7.68
CA SER A 170 -29.34 -6.25 9.09
C SER A 170 -30.37 -5.19 9.49
N LEU A 171 -30.66 -4.24 8.59
CA LEU A 171 -31.65 -3.18 8.79
C LEU A 171 -33.01 -3.52 8.19
N ASN A 172 -33.09 -4.54 7.34
CA ASN A 172 -34.32 -5.05 6.73
C ASN A 172 -34.81 -6.28 7.50
#